data_AF-A0A2W0BYF7-F1
#
_entry.id   AF-A0A2W0BYF7-F1
#
_cell.length_a   1.000
_cell.length_b   1.000
_cell.length_c   1.000
_cell.angle_alpha   90.00
_cell.angle_beta   90.00
_cell.angle_gamma   90.00
#
_symmetry.space_group_name_H-M   'P 1'
#
loop_
_entity.id
_entity.type
_entity.pdbx_description
1 polymer ?
#
loop_
_entity_poly.entity_id
_entity_poly.type
_entity_poly.pdbx_seq_one_letter_code
_entity_poly.pdbx_strand_id
1 'polypeptide(L)'
;MMPWSRRATRFSLEPGVLSLLILSIFTVNLSWQQSSAQKYTASRRLPIPADSIRFIAFADADPVIKAFSADLPEELVHAVAAHDESEWDKYVRGKDREIRERLRRGDLDTLANLLLFGTSYTVATPLTAELLKNIHAQTARTASSDLGSRAVLKRLDDLTAGVARPRTNERLKYFHDLLAGQQYRFETPEQLFKVKEFLGSNLLRMIHEDTAYAAALAEARRVQKNEFQKRSQVFAQRGISLDTSLFPNYAIEKALLHAKQQGLLPTCVTKVGIIGPGLDVVNKDEGLDFYPEQTIQPFLLADSLVRLGLADPQQLQITTFDISRLVNQHIAGIRARAEHGSPYTVQLPIRSDIPWTPQALAYWKHAGLTLGRTTVPLKSSRPAPLKYKAVTFRPSQALRIQPVDLDVVYQRAEVPESERWDLIIATNMFVYYGGFDQALAMSNLAPMLRTSGVLLTNDVLPERPDLALRAVGFSETPYSFRPNDGDRITAYQSRWSQ
;
A
#
# COMPACT_ATOMS: atom_id res chain seq x y z
N MET A 1 9.95 32.40 -77.22
CA MET A 1 8.88 31.46 -77.63
C MET A 1 8.36 30.75 -76.39
N MET A 2 7.04 30.56 -76.34
CA MET A 2 6.18 30.26 -75.18
C MET A 2 6.41 28.92 -74.44
N PRO A 3 5.78 28.73 -73.25
CA PRO A 3 6.24 27.88 -72.15
C PRO A 3 5.47 26.56 -71.98
N TRP A 4 5.98 25.67 -71.13
CA TRP A 4 5.26 24.48 -70.64
C TRP A 4 4.92 24.56 -69.15
N SER A 5 3.69 24.19 -68.85
CA SER A 5 2.90 24.46 -67.65
C SER A 5 3.08 23.42 -66.53
N ARG A 6 3.09 23.90 -65.28
CA ARG A 6 2.78 23.12 -64.07
C ARG A 6 1.26 22.83 -64.03
N ARG A 7 0.86 21.57 -63.75
CA ARG A 7 -0.49 21.24 -63.25
C ARG A 7 -0.36 20.59 -61.87
N ALA A 8 -0.78 21.34 -60.86
CA ALA A 8 -1.16 20.83 -59.56
C ALA A 8 -2.66 20.50 -59.61
N THR A 9 -3.02 19.25 -59.35
CA THR A 9 -4.41 18.83 -59.12
C THR A 9 -4.85 19.29 -57.73
N ARG A 10 -5.63 20.38 -57.68
CA ARG A 10 -6.40 20.75 -56.49
C ARG A 10 -7.62 19.84 -56.43
N PHE A 11 -7.70 19.01 -55.39
CA PHE A 11 -8.99 18.46 -54.94
C PHE A 11 -9.73 19.56 -54.17
N SER A 12 -10.77 20.12 -54.77
CA SER A 12 -11.73 20.99 -54.10
C SER A 12 -12.77 20.11 -53.40
N LEU A 13 -12.70 20.03 -52.08
CA LEU A 13 -13.80 19.54 -51.26
C LEU A 13 -14.83 20.65 -51.11
N GLU A 14 -16.09 20.34 -51.42
CA GLU A 14 -17.20 21.29 -51.33
C GLU A 14 -17.44 21.75 -49.88
N PRO A 15 -17.87 23.02 -49.64
CA PRO A 15 -18.05 23.57 -48.29
C PRO A 15 -19.23 22.98 -47.50
N GLY A 16 -19.98 22.03 -48.06
CA GLY A 16 -21.19 21.47 -47.45
C GLY A 16 -20.98 20.20 -46.59
N VAL A 17 -19.89 19.46 -46.79
CA VAL A 17 -19.70 18.14 -46.17
C VAL A 17 -18.91 18.21 -44.85
N LEU A 18 -18.08 19.24 -44.67
CA LEU A 18 -17.35 19.45 -43.41
C LEU A 18 -18.26 19.91 -42.25
N SER A 19 -19.37 20.59 -42.57
CA SER A 19 -20.30 21.13 -41.58
C SER A 19 -21.16 20.05 -40.91
N LEU A 20 -21.42 18.92 -41.59
CA LEU A 20 -22.19 17.79 -41.03
C LEU A 20 -21.34 16.85 -40.16
N LEU A 21 -20.03 16.77 -40.39
CA LEU A 21 -19.08 15.98 -39.59
C LEU A 21 -18.64 16.71 -38.32
N ILE A 22 -18.56 18.05 -38.33
CA ILE A 22 -18.25 18.84 -37.14
C ILE A 22 -19.50 18.97 -36.22
N LEU A 23 -20.72 19.03 -36.77
CA LEU A 23 -21.94 19.05 -35.94
C LEU A 23 -22.23 17.71 -35.25
N SER A 24 -21.84 16.58 -35.83
CA SER A 24 -22.01 15.25 -35.24
C SER A 24 -20.96 14.92 -34.17
N ILE A 25 -19.74 15.47 -34.27
CA ILE A 25 -18.72 15.37 -33.21
C ILE A 25 -19.05 16.30 -32.01
N PHE A 26 -19.70 17.45 -32.25
CA PHE A 26 -20.16 18.33 -31.16
C PHE A 26 -21.42 17.82 -30.46
N THR A 27 -22.39 17.20 -31.16
CA THR A 27 -23.58 16.63 -30.52
C THR A 27 -23.30 15.34 -29.73
N VAL A 28 -22.29 14.55 -30.13
CA VAL A 28 -21.83 13.38 -29.35
C VAL A 28 -21.03 13.80 -28.10
N ASN A 29 -20.28 14.91 -28.15
CA ASN A 29 -19.58 15.45 -26.97
C ASN A 29 -20.52 16.19 -25.99
N LEU A 30 -21.53 16.91 -26.48
CA LEU A 30 -22.50 17.59 -25.59
C LEU A 30 -23.48 16.61 -24.94
N SER A 31 -23.87 15.52 -25.62
CA SER A 31 -24.71 14.48 -24.99
C SER A 31 -23.95 13.67 -23.94
N TRP A 32 -22.62 13.54 -24.07
CA TRP A 32 -21.75 12.99 -23.03
C TRP A 32 -21.55 13.95 -21.84
N GLN A 33 -21.46 15.26 -22.06
CA GLN A 33 -21.39 16.25 -20.97
C GLN A 33 -22.73 16.47 -20.25
N GLN A 34 -23.87 16.38 -20.94
CA GLN A 34 -25.18 16.49 -20.29
C GLN A 34 -25.67 15.17 -19.67
N SER A 35 -25.28 14.00 -20.19
CA SER A 35 -25.55 12.70 -19.52
C SER A 35 -24.63 12.39 -18.34
N SER A 36 -23.48 13.05 -18.22
CA SER A 36 -22.57 12.87 -17.08
C SER A 36 -22.90 13.75 -15.87
N ALA A 37 -23.67 14.83 -16.06
CA ALA A 37 -24.10 15.73 -14.99
C ALA A 37 -25.35 15.23 -14.23
N GLN A 38 -26.13 14.32 -14.80
CA GLN A 38 -27.27 13.66 -14.15
C GLN A 38 -26.99 12.16 -13.95
N LYS A 39 -26.91 11.72 -12.69
CA LYS A 39 -26.80 10.33 -12.19
C LYS A 39 -25.41 9.76 -11.89
N TYR A 40 -24.58 10.50 -11.15
CA TYR A 40 -23.65 9.88 -10.19
C TYR A 40 -24.02 10.25 -8.76
N THR A 41 -25.24 9.93 -8.34
CA THR A 41 -25.55 9.76 -6.92
C THR A 41 -24.99 8.40 -6.47
N ALA A 42 -23.66 8.26 -6.49
CA ALA A 42 -23.06 7.33 -5.54
C ALA A 42 -23.45 7.90 -4.18
N SER A 43 -24.17 7.12 -3.36
CA SER A 43 -24.53 7.53 -2.01
C SER A 43 -23.26 8.02 -1.32
N ARG A 44 -23.15 9.35 -1.15
CA ARG A 44 -21.98 10.01 -0.60
C ARG A 44 -21.98 9.68 0.88
N ARG A 45 -21.34 8.56 1.26
CA ARG A 45 -21.13 8.28 2.69
C ARG A 45 -20.35 9.47 3.25
N LEU A 46 -20.91 10.08 4.29
CA LEU A 46 -20.20 11.12 5.02
C LEU A 46 -18.89 10.53 5.57
N PRO A 47 -17.82 11.33 5.62
CA PRO A 47 -16.59 10.91 6.28
C PRO A 47 -16.90 10.40 7.68
N ILE A 48 -16.15 9.41 8.15
CA ILE A 48 -16.18 9.01 9.55
C ILE A 48 -15.79 10.26 10.37
N PRO A 49 -16.66 10.77 11.26
CA PRO A 49 -16.34 11.97 12.03
C PRO A 49 -15.08 11.73 12.86
N ALA A 50 -14.19 12.72 12.94
CA ALA A 50 -12.96 12.58 13.72
C ALA A 50 -13.25 12.23 15.19
N ASP A 51 -14.34 12.76 15.75
CA ASP A 51 -14.78 12.53 17.13
C ASP A 51 -15.25 11.08 17.40
N SER A 52 -15.44 10.28 16.34
CA SER A 52 -15.74 8.85 16.46
C SER A 52 -14.50 7.98 16.62
N ILE A 53 -13.29 8.53 16.43
CA ILE A 53 -12.04 7.81 16.63
C ILE A 53 -11.63 7.98 18.08
N ARG A 54 -11.42 6.86 18.78
CA ARG A 54 -11.04 6.86 20.21
C ARG A 54 -9.86 5.95 20.45
N PHE A 55 -9.03 6.33 21.41
CA PHE A 55 -8.01 5.45 21.95
C PHE A 55 -8.67 4.32 22.75
N ILE A 56 -8.04 3.15 22.76
CA ILE A 56 -8.48 2.01 23.56
C ILE A 56 -8.49 2.40 25.05
N ALA A 57 -9.63 2.22 25.71
CA ALA A 57 -9.75 2.49 27.14
C ALA A 57 -9.11 1.36 27.97
N PHE A 58 -8.72 1.67 29.22
CA PHE A 58 -8.14 0.67 30.13
C PHE A 58 -9.07 -0.54 30.30
N ALA A 59 -10.37 -0.31 30.47
CA ALA A 59 -11.38 -1.35 30.60
C ALA A 59 -11.46 -2.28 29.37
N ASP A 60 -11.27 -1.74 28.16
CA ASP A 60 -11.27 -2.53 26.93
C ASP A 60 -9.96 -3.33 26.74
N ALA A 61 -8.88 -2.87 27.35
CA ALA A 61 -7.58 -3.53 27.35
C ALA A 61 -7.40 -4.56 28.47
N ASP A 62 -8.23 -4.52 29.51
CA ASP A 62 -8.14 -5.39 30.70
C ASP A 62 -8.03 -6.91 30.35
N PRO A 63 -8.80 -7.48 29.40
CA PRO A 63 -8.62 -8.88 29.00
C PRO A 63 -7.22 -9.16 28.43
N VAL A 64 -6.66 -8.23 27.66
CA VAL A 64 -5.31 -8.35 27.09
C VAL A 64 -4.26 -8.23 28.19
N ILE A 65 -4.40 -7.25 29.07
CA ILE A 65 -3.52 -7.02 30.21
C ILE A 65 -3.44 -8.28 31.10
N LYS A 66 -4.59 -8.88 31.42
CA LYS A 66 -4.65 -10.14 32.18
C LYS A 66 -3.99 -11.29 31.44
N ALA A 67 -4.35 -11.45 30.17
CA ALA A 67 -3.81 -12.53 29.34
C ALA A 67 -2.29 -12.44 29.23
N PHE A 68 -1.71 -11.24 29.19
CA PHE A 68 -0.27 -10.98 29.06
C PHE A 68 0.40 -10.58 30.38
N SER A 69 -0.19 -10.84 31.55
CA SER A 69 0.33 -10.42 32.86
C SER A 69 1.80 -10.79 33.12
N ALA A 70 2.27 -11.94 32.62
CA ALA A 70 3.67 -12.38 32.72
C ALA A 70 4.63 -11.69 31.72
N ASP A 71 4.09 -11.11 30.64
CA ASP A 71 4.80 -10.52 29.51
C ASP A 71 4.43 -9.04 29.31
N LEU A 72 3.95 -8.35 30.37
CA LEU A 72 3.56 -6.95 30.27
C LEU A 72 4.78 -6.05 29.96
N PRO A 73 4.62 -5.02 29.11
CA PRO A 73 5.63 -4.00 28.95
C PRO A 73 6.00 -3.39 30.31
N GLU A 74 7.30 -3.24 30.58
CA GLU A 74 7.81 -2.76 31.89
C GLU A 74 7.19 -1.41 32.30
N GLU A 75 7.04 -0.51 31.31
CA GLU A 75 6.42 0.80 31.46
C GLU A 75 4.94 0.76 31.87
N LEU A 76 4.25 -0.38 31.71
CA LEU A 76 2.85 -0.56 32.07
C LEU A 76 2.63 -1.21 33.45
N VAL A 77 3.65 -1.84 34.05
CA VAL A 77 3.50 -2.63 35.28
C VAL A 77 2.86 -1.81 36.41
N HIS A 78 3.32 -0.58 36.61
CA HIS A 78 2.77 0.32 37.63
C HIS A 78 1.36 0.80 37.30
N ALA A 79 1.11 1.23 36.06
CA ALA A 79 -0.20 1.70 35.62
C ALA A 79 -1.28 0.62 35.77
N VAL A 80 -0.95 -0.62 35.39
CA VAL A 80 -1.82 -1.78 35.53
C VAL A 80 -2.07 -2.12 36.99
N ALA A 81 -1.03 -2.19 37.83
CA ALA A 81 -1.19 -2.51 39.24
C ALA A 81 -2.07 -1.50 39.98
N ALA A 82 -1.93 -0.20 39.65
CA ALA A 82 -2.70 0.88 40.25
C ALA A 82 -4.09 1.10 39.62
N HIS A 83 -4.43 0.40 38.51
CA HIS A 83 -5.61 0.69 37.68
C HIS A 83 -5.69 2.17 37.29
N ASP A 84 -4.54 2.76 36.93
CA ASP A 84 -4.44 4.19 36.62
C ASP A 84 -4.79 4.45 35.15
N GLU A 85 -6.01 4.90 34.91
CA GLU A 85 -6.50 5.24 33.57
C GLU A 85 -5.74 6.40 32.92
N SER A 86 -5.19 7.33 33.71
CA SER A 86 -4.41 8.45 33.20
C SER A 86 -3.05 7.99 32.66
N GLU A 87 -2.36 7.12 33.40
CA GLU A 87 -1.10 6.53 32.91
C GLU A 87 -1.32 5.61 31.70
N TRP A 88 -2.44 4.89 31.66
CA TRP A 88 -2.84 4.13 30.46
C TRP A 88 -3.06 5.04 29.24
N ASP A 89 -3.82 6.13 29.38
CA ASP A 89 -4.06 7.08 28.28
C ASP A 89 -2.75 7.72 27.79
N LYS A 90 -1.85 8.07 28.71
CA LYS A 90 -0.50 8.55 28.37
C LYS A 90 0.29 7.50 27.59
N TYR A 91 0.24 6.23 28.01
CA TYR A 91 0.93 5.13 27.34
C TYR A 91 0.44 4.95 25.90
N VAL A 92 -0.87 4.78 25.68
CA VAL A 92 -1.41 4.49 24.33
C VAL A 92 -1.19 5.65 23.35
N ARG A 93 -1.29 6.90 23.83
CA ARG A 93 -0.94 8.09 23.02
C ARG A 93 0.55 8.19 22.75
N GLY A 94 1.37 7.80 23.72
CA GLY A 94 2.81 7.70 23.57
C GLY A 94 3.19 6.73 22.45
N LYS A 95 2.57 5.55 22.44
CA LYS A 95 2.80 4.51 21.42
C LYS A 95 2.30 4.88 20.03
N ASP A 96 1.10 5.47 19.91
CA ASP A 96 0.61 6.01 18.63
C ASP A 96 1.58 7.07 18.05
N ARG A 97 2.11 7.96 18.89
CA ARG A 97 3.12 8.93 18.44
C ARG A 97 4.44 8.25 18.05
N GLU A 98 4.89 7.25 18.81
CA GLU A 98 6.12 6.50 18.52
C GLU A 98 6.02 5.77 17.17
N ILE A 99 4.92 5.08 16.90
CA ILE A 99 4.74 4.33 15.65
C ILE A 99 4.63 5.27 14.44
N ARG A 100 4.01 6.44 14.61
CA ARG A 100 3.98 7.49 13.59
C ARG A 100 5.36 8.07 13.31
N GLU A 101 6.25 8.12 14.31
CA GLU A 101 7.65 8.48 14.07
C GLU A 101 8.40 7.37 13.31
N ARG A 102 8.10 6.10 13.60
CA ARG A 102 8.65 4.96 12.86
C ARG A 102 8.24 4.94 11.39
N LEU A 103 7.07 5.48 11.02
CA LEU A 103 6.71 5.70 9.61
C LEU A 103 7.70 6.62 8.90
N ARG A 104 8.11 7.72 9.53
CA ARG A 104 9.10 8.63 8.93
C ARG A 104 10.42 7.92 8.67
N ARG A 105 10.82 6.99 9.55
CA ARG A 105 11.99 6.14 9.29
C ARG A 105 11.77 5.24 8.07
N GLY A 106 10.59 4.65 7.93
CA GLY A 106 10.21 3.87 6.74
C GLY A 106 10.17 4.69 5.45
N ASP A 107 9.80 5.97 5.51
CA ASP A 107 9.90 6.89 4.36
C ASP A 107 11.36 7.09 3.93
N LEU A 108 12.28 7.21 4.89
CA LEU A 108 13.72 7.28 4.61
C LEU A 108 14.25 5.98 4.01
N ASP A 109 13.78 4.81 4.47
CA ASP A 109 14.12 3.53 3.83
C ASP A 109 13.57 3.48 2.39
N THR A 110 12.39 4.04 2.14
CA THR A 110 11.82 4.17 0.79
C THR A 110 12.66 5.09 -0.09
N LEU A 111 13.20 6.18 0.46
CA LEU A 111 14.14 7.07 -0.23
C LEU A 111 15.45 6.34 -0.60
N ALA A 112 15.96 5.48 0.27
CA ALA A 112 17.11 4.64 -0.04
C ALA A 112 16.78 3.59 -1.13
N ASN A 113 15.58 3.02 -1.13
CA ASN A 113 15.11 2.14 -2.21
C ASN A 113 14.98 2.90 -3.54
N LEU A 114 14.51 4.15 -3.53
CA LEU A 114 14.53 5.02 -4.71
C LEU A 114 15.97 5.23 -5.18
N LEU A 115 16.91 5.52 -4.27
CA LEU A 115 18.32 5.64 -4.60
C LEU A 115 18.86 4.38 -5.29
N LEU A 116 18.52 3.18 -4.80
CA LEU A 116 19.00 1.93 -5.38
C LEU A 116 18.34 1.60 -6.72
N PHE A 117 17.01 1.61 -6.76
CA PHE A 117 16.25 1.00 -7.84
C PHE A 117 15.62 2.01 -8.80
N GLY A 118 15.37 3.24 -8.33
CA GLY A 118 14.66 4.26 -9.07
C GLY A 118 15.25 4.59 -10.45
N THR A 119 14.37 4.94 -11.36
CA THR A 119 14.68 5.28 -12.75
C THR A 119 14.11 6.63 -13.13
N SER A 120 13.16 7.18 -12.35
CA SER A 120 12.48 8.44 -12.68
C SER A 120 13.34 9.70 -12.51
N TYR A 121 14.44 9.64 -11.74
CA TYR A 121 15.31 10.79 -11.47
C TYR A 121 16.70 10.69 -12.13
N THR A 122 17.04 9.54 -12.71
CA THR A 122 18.40 9.26 -13.20
C THR A 122 18.40 8.38 -14.45
N VAL A 123 19.44 8.50 -15.26
CA VAL A 123 19.75 7.56 -16.37
C VAL A 123 20.79 6.50 -15.98
N ALA A 124 21.36 6.58 -14.77
CA ALA A 124 22.34 5.61 -14.28
C ALA A 124 21.70 4.23 -14.06
N THR A 125 22.46 3.16 -14.30
CA THR A 125 22.03 1.77 -14.12
C THR A 125 21.48 1.54 -12.70
N PRO A 126 20.36 0.83 -12.53
CA PRO A 126 19.83 0.52 -11.20
C PRO A 126 20.82 -0.39 -10.45
N LEU A 127 20.91 -0.20 -9.13
CA LEU A 127 21.78 -0.99 -8.27
C LEU A 127 21.02 -2.21 -7.79
N THR A 128 21.09 -3.31 -8.53
CA THR A 128 20.42 -4.57 -8.17
C THR A 128 21.05 -5.21 -6.93
N ALA A 129 20.31 -6.11 -6.26
CA ALA A 129 20.84 -6.88 -5.13
C ALA A 129 22.16 -7.63 -5.46
N GLU A 130 22.34 -8.04 -6.72
CA GLU A 130 23.57 -8.66 -7.21
C GLU A 130 24.74 -7.67 -7.27
N LEU A 131 24.49 -6.43 -7.70
CA LEU A 131 25.50 -5.37 -7.67
C LEU A 131 25.87 -4.96 -6.24
N LEU A 132 24.92 -4.94 -5.31
CA LEU A 132 25.18 -4.68 -3.89
C LEU A 132 26.02 -5.78 -3.20
N LYS A 133 25.84 -7.05 -3.59
CA LYS A 133 26.70 -8.15 -3.14
C LYS A 133 28.14 -7.97 -3.62
N ASN A 134 28.32 -7.49 -4.86
CA ASN A 134 29.63 -7.24 -5.44
C ASN A 134 30.36 -6.06 -4.77
N ILE A 135 29.63 -5.02 -4.34
CA ILE A 135 30.19 -3.89 -3.58
C ILE A 135 30.78 -4.38 -2.23
N HIS A 136 30.05 -5.22 -1.48
CA HIS A 136 30.55 -5.79 -0.22
C HIS A 136 31.73 -6.77 -0.40
N ALA A 137 31.76 -7.53 -1.49
CA ALA A 137 32.86 -8.45 -1.78
C ALA A 137 34.15 -7.71 -2.18
N GLN A 138 34.05 -6.49 -2.72
CA GLN A 138 35.17 -5.72 -3.26
C GLN A 138 35.76 -4.69 -2.30
N THR A 139 35.16 -4.46 -1.13
CA THR A 139 35.76 -3.69 -0.03
C THR A 139 37.13 -4.23 0.43
N ALA A 140 37.57 -5.39 -0.06
CA ALA A 140 38.89 -5.96 0.16
C ALA A 140 39.98 -5.53 -0.87
N ARG A 141 39.68 -4.79 -1.95
CA ARG A 141 40.70 -4.40 -2.96
C ARG A 141 40.51 -2.99 -3.53
N THR A 142 41.38 -2.08 -3.06
CA THR A 142 41.85 -0.81 -3.68
C THR A 142 40.83 0.14 -4.32
N ALA A 143 40.83 1.37 -3.79
CA ALA A 143 40.11 2.54 -4.28
C ALA A 143 40.38 2.87 -5.77
N SER A 144 39.34 3.34 -6.45
CA SER A 144 39.30 4.07 -7.74
C SER A 144 38.83 3.36 -9.03
N SER A 145 38.52 2.06 -9.05
CA SER A 145 38.05 1.40 -10.30
C SER A 145 36.73 0.63 -10.22
N ASP A 146 35.97 0.72 -9.14
CA ASP A 146 34.71 -0.03 -9.03
C ASP A 146 33.55 0.70 -9.76
N LEU A 147 32.98 0.03 -10.76
CA LEU A 147 31.77 0.47 -11.47
C LEU A 147 30.58 0.64 -10.52
N GLY A 148 30.50 -0.16 -9.45
CA GLY A 148 29.48 -0.06 -8.41
C GLY A 148 29.59 1.26 -7.64
N SER A 149 30.77 1.58 -7.15
CA SER A 149 31.07 2.83 -6.45
C SER A 149 30.78 4.08 -7.32
N ARG A 150 31.15 4.06 -8.60
CA ARG A 150 30.83 5.16 -9.53
C ARG A 150 29.33 5.30 -9.81
N ALA A 151 28.62 4.18 -9.96
CA ALA A 151 27.18 4.18 -10.16
C ALA A 151 26.43 4.72 -8.94
N VAL A 152 26.85 4.35 -7.73
CA VAL A 152 26.31 4.88 -6.46
C VAL A 152 26.51 6.40 -6.38
N LEU A 153 27.75 6.89 -6.61
CA LEU A 153 28.04 8.32 -6.56
C LEU A 153 27.21 9.12 -7.56
N LYS A 154 27.10 8.63 -8.81
CA LYS A 154 26.27 9.28 -9.82
C LYS A 154 24.80 9.34 -9.41
N ARG A 155 24.26 8.26 -8.84
CA ARG A 155 22.86 8.22 -8.40
C ARG A 155 22.62 9.13 -7.21
N LEU A 156 23.58 9.24 -6.29
CA LEU A 156 23.53 10.21 -5.20
C LEU A 156 23.47 11.65 -5.74
N ASP A 157 24.31 11.98 -6.73
CA ASP A 157 24.28 13.30 -7.38
C ASP A 157 22.94 13.58 -8.07
N ASP A 158 22.48 12.64 -8.91
CA ASP A 158 21.23 12.78 -9.64
C ASP A 158 20.02 12.87 -8.70
N LEU A 159 19.99 12.07 -7.62
CA LEU A 159 18.89 12.10 -6.65
C LEU A 159 18.91 13.39 -5.84
N THR A 160 20.09 13.86 -5.41
CA THR A 160 20.24 15.14 -4.71
C THR A 160 19.70 16.28 -5.57
N ALA A 161 20.08 16.32 -6.85
CA ALA A 161 19.58 17.33 -7.79
C ALA A 161 18.07 17.19 -8.05
N GLY A 162 17.58 15.94 -8.17
CA GLY A 162 16.17 15.63 -8.39
C GLY A 162 15.28 16.06 -7.23
N VAL A 163 15.68 15.75 -5.99
CA VAL A 163 14.95 16.16 -4.79
C VAL A 163 15.04 17.67 -4.59
N ALA A 164 16.17 18.31 -4.86
CA ALA A 164 16.27 19.77 -4.81
C ALA A 164 15.36 20.48 -5.83
N ARG A 165 15.03 19.82 -6.95
CA ARG A 165 14.19 20.37 -8.02
C ARG A 165 13.18 19.33 -8.55
N PRO A 166 12.12 19.03 -7.78
CA PRO A 166 11.20 17.92 -8.07
C PRO A 166 10.42 18.04 -9.39
N ARG A 167 10.21 19.26 -9.88
CA ARG A 167 9.33 19.57 -11.01
C ARG A 167 7.94 18.94 -10.79
N THR A 168 7.47 18.14 -11.75
CA THR A 168 6.16 17.45 -11.71
C THR A 168 6.24 16.04 -11.15
N ASN A 169 7.41 15.59 -10.66
CA ASN A 169 7.55 14.25 -10.09
C ASN A 169 7.05 14.27 -8.63
N GLU A 170 5.86 13.73 -8.41
CA GLU A 170 5.17 13.69 -7.11
C GLU A 170 6.05 13.07 -6.02
N ARG A 171 6.77 12.00 -6.35
CA ARG A 171 7.70 11.30 -5.45
C ARG A 171 8.85 12.17 -5.00
N LEU A 172 9.50 12.86 -5.94
CA LEU A 172 10.59 13.77 -5.61
C LEU A 172 10.09 14.95 -4.79
N LYS A 173 8.83 15.39 -5.02
CA LYS A 173 8.21 16.47 -4.25
C LYS A 173 7.97 16.02 -2.81
N TYR A 174 7.48 14.80 -2.61
CA TYR A 174 7.35 14.23 -1.28
C TYR A 174 8.68 14.19 -0.53
N PHE A 175 9.73 13.64 -1.16
CA PHE A 175 11.04 13.56 -0.52
C PHE A 175 11.70 14.92 -0.31
N HIS A 176 11.42 15.89 -1.16
CA HIS A 176 11.81 17.29 -0.94
C HIS A 176 11.19 17.81 0.36
N ASP A 177 9.87 17.64 0.52
CA ASP A 177 9.14 18.15 1.68
C ASP A 177 9.52 17.40 2.96
N LEU A 178 9.78 16.09 2.88
CA LEU A 178 10.28 15.27 3.99
C LEU A 178 11.64 15.79 4.50
N LEU A 179 12.60 16.00 3.59
CA LEU A 179 13.92 16.51 3.97
C LEU A 179 13.86 17.96 4.45
N ALA A 180 13.03 18.81 3.81
CA ALA A 180 12.81 20.19 4.27
C ALA A 180 12.24 20.24 5.70
N GLY A 181 11.34 19.31 6.03
CA GLY A 181 10.80 19.10 7.38
C GLY A 181 11.86 18.66 8.39
N GLN A 182 12.90 17.96 7.95
CA GLN A 182 14.11 17.65 8.74
C GLN A 182 15.16 18.76 8.70
N GLN A 183 14.76 19.98 8.34
CA GLN A 183 15.62 21.17 8.30
C GLN A 183 16.72 21.13 7.24
N TYR A 184 16.70 20.18 6.29
CA TYR A 184 17.55 20.27 5.10
C TYR A 184 17.10 21.43 4.20
N ARG A 185 18.06 21.91 3.43
CA ARG A 185 17.95 23.09 2.56
C ARG A 185 18.62 22.77 1.23
N PHE A 186 18.33 23.54 0.18
CA PHE A 186 18.65 23.15 -1.21
C PHE A 186 19.20 24.30 -2.07
N GLU A 187 19.48 25.46 -1.48
CA GLU A 187 19.76 26.70 -2.20
C GLU A 187 21.24 26.84 -2.59
N THR A 188 22.15 26.31 -1.77
CA THR A 188 23.61 26.48 -1.91
C THR A 188 24.32 25.14 -2.16
N PRO A 189 25.51 25.13 -2.79
CA PRO A 189 26.32 23.92 -2.95
C PRO A 189 26.58 23.19 -1.63
N GLU A 190 26.84 23.94 -0.55
CA GLU A 190 27.11 23.38 0.78
C GLU A 190 25.87 22.67 1.35
N GLN A 191 24.68 23.24 1.16
CA GLN A 191 23.44 22.60 1.57
C GLN A 191 23.12 21.35 0.75
N LEU A 192 23.33 21.39 -0.57
CA LEU A 192 23.18 20.20 -1.42
C LEU A 192 24.18 19.10 -1.07
N PHE A 193 25.40 19.46 -0.69
CA PHE A 193 26.38 18.49 -0.19
C PHE A 193 25.89 17.78 1.08
N LYS A 194 25.30 18.50 2.04
CA LYS A 194 24.71 17.90 3.24
C LYS A 194 23.56 16.94 2.91
N VAL A 195 22.72 17.28 1.94
CA VAL A 195 21.66 16.38 1.45
C VAL A 195 22.28 15.11 0.86
N LYS A 196 23.30 15.25 0.01
CA LYS A 196 24.00 14.11 -0.60
C LYS A 196 24.64 13.21 0.46
N GLU A 197 25.31 13.79 1.46
CA GLU A 197 25.91 13.08 2.58
C GLU A 197 24.85 12.29 3.35
N PHE A 198 23.73 12.94 3.69
CA PHE A 198 22.60 12.29 4.35
C PHE A 198 22.05 11.12 3.54
N LEU A 199 21.82 11.27 2.24
CA LEU A 199 21.34 10.18 1.37
C LEU A 199 22.29 8.98 1.40
N GLY A 200 23.60 9.23 1.39
CA GLY A 200 24.62 8.20 1.50
C GLY A 200 24.60 7.48 2.85
N SER A 201 24.59 8.24 3.96
CA SER A 201 24.51 7.69 5.31
C SER A 201 23.22 6.90 5.54
N ASN A 202 22.10 7.38 5.03
CA ASN A 202 20.81 6.71 5.12
C ASN A 202 20.80 5.38 4.35
N LEU A 203 21.41 5.32 3.17
CA LEU A 203 21.58 4.08 2.43
C LEU A 203 22.43 3.06 3.20
N LEU A 204 23.56 3.49 3.75
CA LEU A 204 24.45 2.61 4.53
C LEU A 204 23.74 2.07 5.77
N ARG A 205 22.97 2.92 6.46
CA ARG A 205 22.12 2.51 7.58
C ARG A 205 21.14 1.41 7.14
N MET A 206 20.35 1.65 6.09
CA MET A 206 19.36 0.68 5.60
C MET A 206 20.01 -0.68 5.25
N ILE A 207 21.15 -0.68 4.56
CA ILE A 207 21.89 -1.90 4.20
C ILE A 207 22.35 -2.67 5.45
N HIS A 208 22.85 -1.96 6.47
CA HIS A 208 23.30 -2.58 7.71
C HIS A 208 22.12 -3.23 8.47
N GLU A 209 21.01 -2.50 8.60
CA GLU A 209 19.79 -2.98 9.24
C GLU A 209 19.20 -4.19 8.50
N ASP A 210 19.10 -4.15 7.16
CA ASP A 210 18.60 -5.28 6.35
C ASP A 210 19.43 -6.56 6.55
N THR A 211 20.74 -6.43 6.73
CA THR A 211 21.64 -7.55 7.03
C THR A 211 21.34 -8.16 8.40
N ALA A 212 21.08 -7.32 9.41
CA ALA A 212 20.68 -7.77 10.73
C ALA A 212 19.31 -8.48 10.71
N TYR A 213 18.33 -7.94 9.96
CA TYR A 213 17.02 -8.58 9.80
C TYR A 213 17.09 -9.92 9.08
N ALA A 214 17.91 -10.04 8.03
CA ALA A 214 18.12 -11.31 7.34
C ALA A 214 18.69 -12.38 8.29
N ALA A 215 19.61 -12.00 9.17
CA ALA A 215 20.13 -12.89 10.21
C ALA A 215 19.05 -13.28 11.23
N ALA A 216 18.24 -12.34 11.71
CA ALA A 216 17.14 -12.61 12.63
C ALA A 216 16.06 -13.53 12.02
N LEU A 217 15.70 -13.33 10.75
CA LEU A 217 14.79 -14.22 10.01
C LEU A 217 15.38 -15.63 9.86
N ALA A 218 16.67 -15.74 9.55
CA ALA A 218 17.34 -17.03 9.43
C ALA A 218 17.34 -17.78 10.78
N GLU A 219 17.49 -17.07 11.89
CA GLU A 219 17.42 -17.65 13.22
C GLU A 219 15.99 -18.05 13.61
N ALA A 220 14.99 -17.21 13.32
CA ALA A 220 13.58 -17.53 13.55
C ALA A 220 13.17 -18.82 12.81
N ARG A 221 13.69 -19.04 11.59
CA ARG A 221 13.47 -20.27 10.80
C ARG A 221 14.05 -21.54 11.42
N ARG A 222 15.05 -21.44 12.30
CA ARG A 222 15.61 -22.60 13.00
C ARG A 222 14.72 -23.09 14.14
N VAL A 223 13.76 -22.28 14.60
CA VAL A 223 12.84 -22.63 15.67
C VAL A 223 11.63 -23.36 15.07
N GLN A 224 11.61 -24.70 15.16
CA GLN A 224 10.53 -25.53 14.58
C GLN A 224 9.15 -25.31 15.23
N LYS A 225 9.11 -25.03 16.54
CA LYS A 225 7.85 -24.69 17.24
C LYS A 225 7.62 -23.17 17.17
N ASN A 226 6.46 -22.75 16.68
CA ASN A 226 6.03 -21.35 16.57
C ASN A 226 6.84 -20.49 15.58
N GLU A 227 7.47 -21.09 14.56
CA GLU A 227 8.25 -20.40 13.52
C GLU A 227 7.48 -19.20 12.93
N PHE A 228 6.22 -19.45 12.55
CA PHE A 228 5.38 -18.45 11.88
C PHE A 228 5.06 -17.26 12.81
N GLN A 229 4.75 -17.53 14.07
CA GLN A 229 4.49 -16.48 15.07
C GLN A 229 5.74 -15.64 15.36
N LYS A 230 6.92 -16.27 15.47
CA LYS A 230 8.20 -15.54 15.63
C LYS A 230 8.51 -14.69 14.41
N ARG A 231 8.29 -15.21 13.19
CA ARG A 231 8.48 -14.47 11.93
C ARG A 231 7.57 -13.23 11.86
N SER A 232 6.33 -13.34 12.34
CA SER A 232 5.39 -12.22 12.46
C SER A 232 5.78 -11.16 13.49
N GLN A 233 6.94 -11.27 14.15
CA GLN A 233 7.44 -10.26 15.10
C GLN A 233 8.86 -9.76 14.75
N VAL A 234 9.52 -10.31 13.71
CA VAL A 234 10.92 -9.95 13.37
C VAL A 234 11.06 -8.50 12.92
N PHE A 235 9.98 -7.87 12.45
CA PHE A 235 9.99 -6.49 11.98
C PHE A 235 9.49 -5.48 13.02
N ALA A 236 9.28 -5.89 14.28
CA ALA A 236 8.77 -5.02 15.34
C ALA A 236 9.62 -3.78 15.62
N GLN A 237 10.90 -3.78 15.24
CA GLN A 237 11.81 -2.64 15.40
C GLN A 237 12.14 -1.91 14.09
N ARG A 238 11.64 -2.39 12.95
CA ARG A 238 11.93 -1.81 11.63
C ARG A 238 11.08 -0.57 11.36
N GLY A 239 11.57 0.30 10.48
CA GLY A 239 10.74 1.31 9.82
C GLY A 239 9.56 0.64 9.10
N ILE A 240 8.38 1.27 9.18
CA ILE A 240 7.16 0.70 8.58
C ILE A 240 7.19 0.96 7.07
N SER A 241 7.09 -0.11 6.27
CA SER A 241 6.99 0.03 4.82
C SER A 241 5.56 0.37 4.41
N LEU A 242 5.43 1.27 3.45
CA LEU A 242 4.14 1.66 2.87
C LEU A 242 3.73 0.81 1.68
N ASP A 243 4.55 -0.16 1.25
CA ASP A 243 4.36 -0.79 -0.08
C ASP A 243 3.02 -1.50 -0.21
N THR A 244 2.45 -1.40 -1.42
CA THR A 244 1.34 -2.24 -1.85
C THR A 244 1.82 -3.11 -3.00
N SER A 245 1.42 -4.39 -3.02
CA SER A 245 1.80 -5.32 -4.09
C SER A 245 0.61 -6.14 -4.57
N LEU A 246 0.74 -6.69 -5.78
CA LEU A 246 -0.36 -7.33 -6.48
C LEU A 246 -0.78 -8.65 -5.82
N PHE A 247 0.18 -9.52 -5.50
CA PHE A 247 -0.11 -10.90 -5.13
C PHE A 247 -0.71 -11.10 -3.73
N PRO A 248 -0.52 -10.21 -2.73
CA PRO A 248 -1.36 -10.22 -1.54
C PRO A 248 -2.87 -10.13 -1.85
N ASN A 249 -3.27 -9.38 -2.89
CA ASN A 249 -4.67 -9.36 -3.34
C ASN A 249 -5.12 -10.69 -3.96
N TYR A 250 -4.20 -11.44 -4.57
CA TYR A 250 -4.46 -12.81 -5.02
C TYR A 250 -4.68 -13.76 -3.84
N ALA A 251 -3.86 -13.67 -2.79
CA ALA A 251 -4.06 -14.45 -1.58
C ALA A 251 -5.37 -14.10 -0.86
N ILE A 252 -5.71 -12.80 -0.77
CA ILE A 252 -6.99 -12.35 -0.23
C ILE A 252 -8.16 -12.93 -1.03
N GLU A 253 -8.10 -12.93 -2.36
CA GLU A 253 -9.17 -13.55 -3.17
C GLU A 253 -9.36 -15.04 -2.87
N LYS A 254 -8.27 -15.78 -2.70
CA LYS A 254 -8.33 -17.19 -2.32
C LYS A 254 -8.92 -17.38 -0.93
N ALA A 255 -8.55 -16.50 0.02
CA ALA A 255 -9.13 -16.48 1.35
C ALA A 255 -10.62 -16.17 1.33
N LEU A 256 -11.06 -15.19 0.52
CA LEU A 256 -12.47 -14.85 0.33
C LEU A 256 -13.27 -16.01 -0.25
N LEU A 257 -12.72 -16.69 -1.27
CA LEU A 257 -13.36 -17.88 -1.84
C LEU A 257 -13.49 -18.99 -0.81
N HIS A 258 -12.44 -19.25 -0.03
CA HIS A 258 -12.45 -20.25 1.02
C HIS A 258 -13.45 -19.90 2.13
N ALA A 259 -13.43 -18.65 2.62
CA ALA A 259 -14.35 -18.16 3.64
C ALA A 259 -15.81 -18.20 3.16
N LYS A 260 -16.08 -17.91 1.89
CA LYS A 260 -17.39 -18.10 1.26
C LYS A 260 -17.84 -19.57 1.29
N GLN A 261 -16.96 -20.49 0.91
CA GLN A 261 -17.25 -21.93 0.90
C GLN A 261 -17.52 -22.49 2.31
N GLN A 262 -16.88 -21.93 3.32
CA GLN A 262 -17.07 -22.29 4.73
C GLN A 262 -18.25 -21.56 5.40
N GLY A 263 -18.96 -20.68 4.68
CA GLY A 263 -20.07 -19.91 5.25
C GLY A 263 -19.64 -18.88 6.31
N LEU A 264 -18.38 -18.45 6.30
CA LEU A 264 -17.83 -17.50 7.27
C LEU A 264 -18.19 -16.04 6.97
N LEU A 265 -18.47 -15.72 5.70
CA LEU A 265 -18.81 -14.37 5.26
C LEU A 265 -20.33 -14.18 5.19
N PRO A 266 -20.83 -12.95 5.42
CA PRO A 266 -22.25 -12.65 5.19
C PRO A 266 -22.62 -12.85 3.71
N THR A 267 -23.93 -13.03 3.46
CA THR A 267 -24.47 -13.23 2.10
C THR A 267 -24.23 -12.02 1.18
N CYS A 268 -24.13 -10.82 1.74
CA CYS A 268 -23.76 -9.61 1.02
C CYS A 268 -22.78 -8.77 1.85
N VAL A 269 -21.56 -8.61 1.36
CA VAL A 269 -20.54 -7.73 1.91
C VAL A 269 -20.78 -6.32 1.37
N THR A 270 -21.05 -5.38 2.27
CA THR A 270 -21.38 -3.99 1.94
C THR A 270 -20.35 -3.01 2.49
N LYS A 271 -19.75 -3.30 3.65
CA LYS A 271 -18.80 -2.41 4.32
C LYS A 271 -17.49 -3.13 4.58
N VAL A 272 -16.42 -2.63 3.95
CA VAL A 272 -15.08 -3.22 4.02
C VAL A 272 -14.09 -2.24 4.62
N GLY A 273 -13.35 -2.67 5.63
CA GLY A 273 -12.20 -1.99 6.20
C GLY A 273 -10.91 -2.52 5.59
N ILE A 274 -9.97 -1.66 5.23
CA ILE A 274 -8.63 -2.05 4.77
C ILE A 274 -7.61 -1.33 5.63
N ILE A 275 -6.83 -2.09 6.39
CA ILE A 275 -5.79 -1.59 7.27
C ILE A 275 -4.49 -1.58 6.48
N GLY A 276 -3.89 -0.41 6.32
CA GLY A 276 -2.69 -0.22 5.51
C GLY A 276 -2.90 -0.60 4.04
N PRO A 277 -3.72 0.13 3.27
CA PRO A 277 -3.92 -0.15 1.84
C PRO A 277 -2.63 -0.04 1.01
N GLY A 278 -1.61 0.61 1.58
CA GLY A 278 -0.31 0.85 1.01
C GLY A 278 -0.31 1.83 -0.18
N LEU A 279 0.90 2.24 -0.55
CA LEU A 279 1.23 3.13 -1.65
C LEU A 279 2.51 2.63 -2.31
N ASP A 280 2.41 2.35 -3.60
CA ASP A 280 3.54 1.98 -4.45
C ASP A 280 4.30 3.24 -4.83
N VAL A 281 5.20 3.65 -3.92
CA VAL A 281 6.12 4.77 -4.16
C VAL A 281 7.24 4.27 -5.06
N VAL A 282 7.92 3.18 -4.69
CA VAL A 282 8.92 2.51 -5.54
C VAL A 282 8.62 1.02 -5.47
N ASN A 283 8.32 0.41 -6.60
CA ASN A 283 8.01 -1.01 -6.63
C ASN A 283 9.29 -1.80 -6.32
N LYS A 284 9.39 -2.32 -5.09
CA LYS A 284 10.60 -3.00 -4.59
C LYS A 284 10.80 -4.39 -5.21
N ASP A 285 9.73 -5.04 -5.65
CA ASP A 285 9.77 -6.36 -6.29
C ASP A 285 10.42 -6.29 -7.68
N GLU A 286 10.16 -5.19 -8.40
CA GLU A 286 10.62 -4.98 -9.76
C GLU A 286 11.76 -3.97 -9.87
N GLY A 287 11.93 -3.14 -8.84
CA GLY A 287 12.89 -2.05 -8.80
C GLY A 287 12.51 -0.90 -9.73
N LEU A 288 11.23 -0.54 -9.79
CA LEU A 288 10.69 0.33 -10.84
C LEU A 288 9.79 1.43 -10.30
N ASP A 289 9.87 2.60 -10.94
CA ASP A 289 9.16 3.82 -10.56
C ASP A 289 8.72 4.63 -11.81
N PHE A 290 8.59 3.96 -12.97
CA PHE A 290 8.28 4.56 -14.28
C PHE A 290 6.81 4.97 -14.45
N TYR A 291 6.00 4.78 -13.42
CA TYR A 291 4.60 5.17 -13.36
C TYR A 291 4.30 6.03 -12.12
N PRO A 292 3.17 6.78 -12.13
CA PRO A 292 2.74 7.57 -10.98
C PRO A 292 2.53 6.69 -9.74
N GLU A 293 2.70 7.27 -8.57
CA GLU A 293 2.41 6.59 -7.31
C GLU A 293 0.96 6.07 -7.30
N GLN A 294 0.76 4.89 -6.73
CA GLN A 294 -0.55 4.23 -6.76
C GLN A 294 -0.80 3.39 -5.52
N THR A 295 -2.03 3.47 -5.00
CA THR A 295 -2.59 2.38 -4.19
C THR A 295 -3.38 1.45 -5.10
N ILE A 296 -3.26 0.13 -4.91
CA ILE A 296 -3.96 -0.87 -5.75
C ILE A 296 -4.93 -1.74 -4.94
N GLN A 297 -4.63 -2.02 -3.68
CA GLN A 297 -5.39 -2.98 -2.87
C GLN A 297 -6.89 -2.64 -2.74
N PRO A 298 -7.31 -1.39 -2.48
CA PRO A 298 -8.74 -1.07 -2.38
C PRO A 298 -9.53 -1.39 -3.65
N PHE A 299 -8.93 -1.17 -4.82
CA PHE A 299 -9.59 -1.37 -6.11
C PHE A 299 -9.61 -2.85 -6.51
N LEU A 300 -8.51 -3.57 -6.29
CA LEU A 300 -8.44 -4.99 -6.61
C LEU A 300 -9.27 -5.84 -5.65
N LEU A 301 -9.33 -5.48 -4.36
CA LEU A 301 -10.23 -6.11 -3.40
C LEU A 301 -11.70 -5.93 -3.80
N ALA A 302 -12.10 -4.71 -4.16
CA ALA A 302 -13.45 -4.43 -4.64
C ALA A 302 -13.81 -5.31 -5.85
N ASP A 303 -12.88 -5.41 -6.80
CA ASP A 303 -13.03 -6.23 -8.00
C ASP A 303 -13.22 -7.71 -7.65
N SER A 304 -12.39 -8.25 -6.75
CA SER A 304 -12.49 -9.63 -6.26
C SER A 304 -13.82 -9.90 -5.55
N LEU A 305 -14.28 -9.01 -4.66
CA LEU A 305 -15.56 -9.17 -3.95
C LEU A 305 -16.74 -9.25 -4.92
N VAL A 306 -16.79 -8.35 -5.90
CA VAL A 306 -17.86 -8.33 -6.90
C VAL A 306 -17.77 -9.55 -7.82
N ARG A 307 -16.57 -9.91 -8.27
CA ARG A 307 -16.37 -11.08 -9.15
C ARG A 307 -16.72 -12.40 -8.48
N LEU A 308 -16.46 -12.53 -7.18
CA LEU A 308 -16.85 -13.71 -6.40
C LEU A 308 -18.34 -13.70 -6.03
N GLY A 309 -19.11 -12.68 -6.43
CA GLY A 309 -20.52 -12.52 -6.09
C GLY A 309 -20.75 -12.35 -4.59
N LEU A 310 -19.79 -11.73 -3.89
CA LEU A 310 -19.87 -11.41 -2.46
C LEU A 310 -20.39 -10.01 -2.20
N ALA A 311 -20.33 -9.11 -3.20
CA ALA A 311 -20.74 -7.71 -3.04
C ALA A 311 -21.49 -7.20 -4.27
N ASP A 312 -22.46 -6.31 -4.05
CA ASP A 312 -23.04 -5.46 -5.08
C ASP A 312 -22.11 -4.23 -5.30
N PRO A 313 -21.60 -4.00 -6.52
CA PRO A 313 -20.73 -2.86 -6.81
C PRO A 313 -21.38 -1.49 -6.51
N GLN A 314 -22.71 -1.42 -6.48
CA GLN A 314 -23.42 -0.17 -6.18
C GLN A 314 -23.56 0.11 -4.69
N GLN A 315 -23.48 -0.92 -3.84
CA GLN A 315 -23.65 -0.82 -2.40
C GLN A 315 -22.32 -0.93 -1.63
N LEU A 316 -21.28 -1.49 -2.26
CA LEU A 316 -19.97 -1.65 -1.65
C LEU A 316 -19.36 -0.29 -1.27
N GLN A 317 -18.94 -0.19 -0.02
CA GLN A 317 -18.22 0.93 0.57
C GLN A 317 -16.92 0.42 1.18
N ILE A 318 -15.83 1.14 0.91
CA ILE A 318 -14.50 0.81 1.40
C ILE A 318 -14.02 1.95 2.30
N THR A 319 -13.55 1.60 3.48
CA THR A 319 -12.84 2.50 4.39
C THR A 319 -11.41 2.02 4.50
N THR A 320 -10.44 2.90 4.28
CA THR A 320 -9.03 2.59 4.53
C THR A 320 -8.59 3.22 5.84
N PHE A 321 -7.90 2.45 6.68
CA PHE A 321 -7.30 2.90 7.93
C PHE A 321 -5.79 2.88 7.78
N ASP A 322 -5.16 4.03 7.93
CA ASP A 322 -3.71 4.14 7.85
C ASP A 322 -3.21 5.27 8.74
N ILE A 323 -2.04 5.08 9.35
CA ILE A 323 -1.34 6.13 10.11
C ILE A 323 -0.47 7.01 9.21
N SER A 324 -0.23 6.57 7.98
CA SER A 324 0.59 7.28 6.98
C SER A 324 -0.19 8.41 6.36
N ARG A 325 0.29 9.63 6.64
CA ARG A 325 -0.21 10.85 5.98
C ARG A 325 -0.10 10.75 4.46
N LEU A 326 0.98 10.17 3.93
CA LEU A 326 1.20 10.06 2.50
C LEU A 326 0.12 9.19 1.84
N VAL A 327 -0.15 8.01 2.41
CA VAL A 327 -1.19 7.09 1.91
C VAL A 327 -2.56 7.76 1.96
N ASN A 328 -2.92 8.36 3.10
CA ASN A 328 -4.21 9.02 3.28
C ASN A 328 -4.40 10.21 2.33
N GLN A 329 -3.36 11.02 2.13
CA GLN A 329 -3.39 12.14 1.19
C GLN A 329 -3.50 11.68 -0.27
N HIS A 330 -2.82 10.59 -0.65
CA HIS A 330 -2.93 10.03 -1.99
C HIS A 330 -4.36 9.58 -2.30
N ILE A 331 -4.98 8.83 -1.38
CA ILE A 331 -6.37 8.36 -1.52
C ILE A 331 -7.33 9.55 -1.54
N ALA A 332 -7.16 10.54 -0.66
CA ALA A 332 -7.95 11.76 -0.68
C ALA A 332 -7.82 12.52 -2.02
N GLY A 333 -6.60 12.59 -2.57
CA GLY A 333 -6.33 13.17 -3.88
C GLY A 333 -7.00 12.41 -5.03
N ILE A 334 -7.00 11.07 -5.00
CA ILE A 334 -7.73 10.23 -5.95
C ILE A 334 -9.23 10.56 -5.91
N ARG A 335 -9.82 10.67 -4.71
CA ARG A 335 -11.25 11.04 -4.54
C ARG A 335 -11.53 12.43 -5.07
N ALA A 336 -10.73 13.43 -4.70
CA ALA A 336 -10.93 14.81 -5.13
C ALA A 336 -10.89 14.95 -6.66
N ARG A 337 -9.98 14.24 -7.33
CA ARG A 337 -9.95 14.17 -8.81
C ARG A 337 -11.19 13.45 -9.35
N ALA A 338 -11.66 12.39 -8.70
CA ALA A 338 -12.86 11.65 -9.08
C ALA A 338 -14.16 12.45 -8.91
N GLU A 339 -14.25 13.35 -7.93
CA GLU A 339 -15.37 14.31 -7.81
C GLU A 339 -15.49 15.20 -9.07
N HIS A 340 -14.38 15.46 -9.75
CA HIS A 340 -14.31 16.17 -11.03
C HIS A 340 -14.34 15.23 -12.25
N GLY A 341 -14.77 13.98 -12.07
CA GLY A 341 -14.92 13.01 -13.16
C GLY A 341 -13.62 12.37 -13.65
N SER A 342 -12.48 12.59 -12.98
CA SER A 342 -11.22 11.96 -13.37
C SER A 342 -11.20 10.48 -12.98
N PRO A 343 -10.85 9.57 -13.92
CA PRO A 343 -10.70 8.17 -13.58
C PRO A 343 -9.38 7.93 -12.82
N TYR A 344 -9.25 6.73 -12.26
CA TYR A 344 -8.01 6.29 -11.61
C TYR A 344 -7.44 5.08 -12.34
N THR A 345 -6.20 5.19 -12.81
CA THR A 345 -5.52 4.12 -13.57
C THR A 345 -4.42 3.52 -12.72
N VAL A 346 -4.44 2.20 -12.56
CA VAL A 346 -3.37 1.44 -11.92
C VAL A 346 -2.53 0.72 -12.97
N GLN A 347 -1.22 0.69 -12.76
CA GLN A 347 -0.25 -0.10 -13.51
C GLN A 347 0.02 -1.39 -12.72
N LEU A 348 -0.09 -2.54 -13.37
CA LEU A 348 0.07 -3.86 -12.78
C LEU A 348 1.16 -4.63 -13.55
N PRO A 349 2.41 -4.14 -13.57
CA PRO A 349 3.49 -4.91 -14.15
C PRO A 349 3.74 -6.17 -13.30
N ILE A 350 4.18 -7.24 -13.97
CA ILE A 350 4.74 -8.42 -13.31
C ILE A 350 6.02 -8.83 -14.03
N ARG A 351 6.98 -9.34 -13.26
CA ARG A 351 8.19 -9.93 -13.81
C ARG A 351 7.90 -11.14 -14.71
N SER A 352 8.52 -11.22 -15.88
CA SER A 352 8.40 -12.33 -16.81
C SER A 352 9.37 -13.48 -16.52
N ASP A 353 10.42 -13.22 -15.73
CA ASP A 353 11.46 -14.18 -15.33
C ASP A 353 11.15 -14.88 -13.99
N ILE A 354 10.03 -14.53 -13.34
CA ILE A 354 9.52 -15.28 -12.19
C ILE A 354 8.68 -16.47 -12.72
N PRO A 355 8.92 -17.70 -12.21
CA PRO A 355 8.14 -18.87 -12.57
C PRO A 355 6.79 -18.86 -11.84
N TRP A 356 5.90 -17.91 -12.19
CA TRP A 356 4.57 -17.78 -11.58
C TRP A 356 3.73 -19.05 -11.74
N THR A 357 2.89 -19.34 -10.74
CA THR A 357 1.91 -20.42 -10.88
C THR A 357 0.87 -20.06 -11.96
N PRO A 358 0.26 -21.06 -12.64
CA PRO A 358 -0.81 -20.79 -13.59
C PRO A 358 -1.97 -19.99 -13.01
N GLN A 359 -2.31 -20.25 -11.73
CA GLN A 359 -3.39 -19.58 -11.02
C GLN A 359 -3.05 -18.13 -10.68
N ALA A 360 -1.82 -17.83 -10.28
CA ALA A 360 -1.36 -16.45 -10.06
C ALA A 360 -1.37 -15.64 -11.38
N LEU A 361 -0.93 -16.25 -12.49
CA LEU A 361 -1.01 -15.63 -13.82
C LEU A 361 -2.45 -15.40 -14.26
N ALA A 362 -3.35 -16.35 -13.98
CA ALA A 362 -4.78 -16.19 -14.26
C ALA A 362 -5.38 -15.03 -13.46
N TYR A 363 -5.06 -14.93 -12.17
CA TYR A 363 -5.46 -13.79 -11.34
C TYR A 363 -4.95 -12.48 -11.93
N TRP A 364 -3.65 -12.36 -12.22
CA TRP A 364 -3.08 -11.14 -12.81
C TRP A 364 -3.79 -10.74 -14.11
N LYS A 365 -4.11 -11.69 -14.99
CA LYS A 365 -4.85 -11.43 -16.24
C LYS A 365 -6.23 -10.83 -15.96
N HIS A 366 -6.96 -11.31 -14.96
CA HIS A 366 -8.34 -10.87 -14.68
C HIS A 366 -8.48 -9.75 -13.65
N ALA A 367 -7.45 -9.48 -12.84
CA ALA A 367 -7.49 -8.49 -11.78
C ALA A 367 -7.96 -7.10 -12.27
N GLY A 368 -9.00 -6.55 -11.66
CA GLY A 368 -9.54 -5.23 -11.99
C GLY A 368 -10.45 -5.18 -13.22
N LEU A 369 -10.72 -6.31 -13.91
CA LEU A 369 -11.52 -6.31 -15.14
C LEU A 369 -13.03 -6.37 -14.90
N THR A 370 -13.49 -6.63 -13.67
CA THR A 370 -14.90 -6.60 -13.31
C THR A 370 -15.38 -5.17 -13.03
N LEU A 371 -14.58 -4.36 -12.34
CA LEU A 371 -14.92 -2.97 -12.00
C LEU A 371 -14.19 -1.90 -12.83
N GLY A 372 -13.12 -2.30 -13.52
CA GLY A 372 -12.33 -1.45 -14.38
C GLY A 372 -12.35 -1.90 -15.83
N ARG A 373 -11.49 -1.28 -16.64
CA ARG A 373 -11.25 -1.66 -18.04
C ARG A 373 -9.77 -1.60 -18.34
N THR A 374 -9.29 -2.53 -19.15
CA THR A 374 -7.89 -2.49 -19.62
C THR A 374 -7.62 -1.18 -20.35
N THR A 375 -6.45 -0.59 -20.09
CA THR A 375 -5.92 0.56 -20.83
C THR A 375 -4.50 0.28 -21.30
N VAL A 376 -3.94 1.17 -22.11
CA VAL A 376 -2.55 1.06 -22.57
C VAL A 376 -1.63 1.20 -21.35
N PRO A 377 -0.83 0.17 -21.02
CA PRO A 377 0.09 0.28 -19.90
C PRO A 377 1.26 1.19 -20.24
N LEU A 378 1.72 1.92 -19.23
CA LEU A 378 3.00 2.60 -19.31
C LEU A 378 4.11 1.54 -19.43
N LYS A 379 5.17 1.87 -20.16
CA LYS A 379 6.31 0.99 -20.35
C LYS A 379 7.53 1.62 -19.73
N SER A 380 8.38 0.79 -19.11
CA SER A 380 9.70 1.23 -18.71
C SER A 380 10.47 1.71 -19.93
N SER A 381 11.17 2.83 -19.79
CA SER A 381 12.13 3.31 -20.80
C SER A 381 13.37 2.41 -20.89
N ARG A 382 13.55 1.51 -19.91
CA ARG A 382 14.68 0.58 -19.83
C ARG A 382 14.22 -0.85 -20.10
N PRO A 383 15.03 -1.66 -20.81
CA PRO A 383 14.77 -3.09 -20.93
C PRO A 383 14.66 -3.73 -19.55
N ALA A 384 13.51 -4.35 -19.28
CA ALA A 384 13.25 -5.09 -18.07
C ALA A 384 12.39 -6.31 -18.42
N PRO A 385 12.58 -7.47 -17.75
CA PRO A 385 11.81 -8.66 -18.01
C PRO A 385 10.41 -8.50 -17.39
N LEU A 386 9.54 -7.71 -18.03
CA LEU A 386 8.21 -7.36 -17.52
C LEU A 386 7.11 -7.73 -18.50
N LYS A 387 6.01 -8.20 -17.95
CA LYS A 387 4.70 -8.18 -18.59
C LYS A 387 3.93 -6.99 -18.06
N TYR A 388 3.35 -6.22 -18.97
CA TYR A 388 2.66 -4.98 -18.64
C TYR A 388 1.16 -5.17 -18.69
N LYS A 389 0.47 -4.60 -17.71
CA LYS A 389 -0.99 -4.47 -17.69
C LYS A 389 -1.34 -3.15 -17.01
N ALA A 390 -2.41 -2.50 -17.47
CA ALA A 390 -2.98 -1.37 -16.78
C ALA A 390 -4.50 -1.45 -16.79
N VAL A 391 -5.12 -0.97 -15.72
CA VAL A 391 -6.56 -0.97 -15.54
C VAL A 391 -7.01 0.41 -15.11
N THR A 392 -8.01 0.96 -15.80
CA THR A 392 -8.64 2.22 -15.44
C THR A 392 -9.97 1.95 -14.75
N PHE A 393 -10.13 2.49 -13.55
CA PHE A 393 -11.36 2.49 -12.76
C PHE A 393 -12.12 3.79 -12.96
N ARG A 394 -13.45 3.67 -12.98
CA ARG A 394 -14.35 4.83 -13.10
C ARG A 394 -14.26 5.71 -11.86
N PRO A 395 -14.54 7.03 -11.98
CA PRO A 395 -14.58 7.94 -10.82
C PRO A 395 -15.50 7.44 -9.70
N SER A 396 -16.64 6.84 -10.05
CA SER A 396 -17.58 6.28 -9.08
C SER A 396 -17.01 5.17 -8.21
N GLN A 397 -15.95 4.48 -8.64
CA GLN A 397 -15.25 3.48 -7.81
C GLN A 397 -14.31 4.15 -6.83
N ALA A 398 -13.55 5.16 -7.27
CA ALA A 398 -12.70 5.97 -6.39
C ALA A 398 -13.51 6.67 -5.28
N LEU A 399 -14.72 7.16 -5.62
CA LEU A 399 -15.62 7.82 -4.65
C LEU A 399 -16.17 6.88 -3.57
N ARG A 400 -16.00 5.55 -3.69
CA ARG A 400 -16.43 4.57 -2.67
C ARG A 400 -15.38 4.29 -1.60
N ILE A 401 -14.15 4.74 -1.82
CA ILE A 401 -13.01 4.48 -0.94
C ILE A 401 -12.79 5.72 -0.09
N GLN A 402 -12.98 5.63 1.22
CA GLN A 402 -12.81 6.74 2.16
C GLN A 402 -11.57 6.49 3.03
N PRO A 403 -10.55 7.37 3.01
CA PRO A 403 -9.42 7.27 3.92
C PRO A 403 -9.77 7.82 5.30
N VAL A 404 -9.18 7.20 6.31
CA VAL A 404 -9.29 7.54 7.73
C VAL A 404 -7.91 7.40 8.36
N ASP A 405 -7.44 8.48 8.97
CA ASP A 405 -6.23 8.46 9.78
C ASP A 405 -6.53 7.79 11.12
N LEU A 406 -6.04 6.57 11.29
CA LEU A 406 -6.34 5.75 12.46
C LEU A 406 -5.25 4.70 12.67
N ASP A 407 -4.75 4.61 13.90
CA ASP A 407 -3.91 3.51 14.35
C ASP A 407 -4.77 2.39 14.92
N VAL A 408 -4.97 1.30 14.19
CA VAL A 408 -5.85 0.20 14.62
C VAL A 408 -5.37 -0.53 15.87
N VAL A 409 -4.11 -0.35 16.26
CA VAL A 409 -3.54 -0.98 17.45
C VAL A 409 -4.01 -0.26 18.70
N TYR A 410 -3.93 1.07 18.69
CA TYR A 410 -4.24 1.89 19.88
C TYR A 410 -5.54 2.69 19.76
N GLN A 411 -6.15 2.73 18.59
CA GLN A 411 -7.38 3.46 18.30
C GLN A 411 -8.41 2.57 17.58
N ARG A 412 -9.69 2.93 17.72
CA ARG A 412 -10.79 2.34 16.95
C ARG A 412 -11.79 3.40 16.50
N ALA A 413 -12.51 3.10 15.43
CA ALA A 413 -13.65 3.89 15.00
C ALA A 413 -14.93 3.39 15.68
N GLU A 414 -15.52 4.22 16.54
CA GLU A 414 -16.78 3.95 17.21
C GLU A 414 -17.96 4.38 16.35
N VAL A 415 -18.55 3.41 15.67
CA VAL A 415 -19.70 3.61 14.81
C VAL A 415 -20.88 2.71 15.22
N PRO A 416 -22.13 3.10 14.94
CA PRO A 416 -23.29 2.24 15.17
C PRO A 416 -23.13 0.89 14.45
N GLU A 417 -23.80 -0.17 14.94
CA GLU A 417 -23.75 -1.52 14.34
C GLU A 417 -24.05 -1.54 12.83
N SER A 418 -24.99 -0.70 12.39
CA SER A 418 -25.33 -0.54 10.96
C SER A 418 -24.17 0.04 10.14
N GLU A 419 -23.18 0.67 10.76
CA GLU A 419 -22.01 1.30 10.16
C GLU A 419 -20.70 0.52 10.31
N ARG A 420 -20.71 -0.54 11.14
CA ARG A 420 -19.61 -1.50 11.32
C ARG A 420 -19.31 -2.31 10.05
N TRP A 421 -18.16 -2.96 10.05
CA TRP A 421 -17.62 -3.62 8.85
C TRP A 421 -17.98 -5.11 8.80
N ASP A 422 -18.39 -5.56 7.62
CA ASP A 422 -18.61 -6.97 7.30
C ASP A 422 -17.28 -7.73 7.17
N LEU A 423 -16.26 -7.01 6.72
CA LEU A 423 -14.95 -7.54 6.39
C LEU A 423 -13.89 -6.49 6.72
N ILE A 424 -12.84 -6.89 7.43
CA ILE A 424 -11.63 -6.10 7.59
C ILE A 424 -10.45 -6.89 7.01
N ILE A 425 -9.61 -6.23 6.22
CA ILE A 425 -8.38 -6.79 5.64
C ILE A 425 -7.17 -6.10 6.27
N ALA A 426 -6.16 -6.87 6.66
CA ALA A 426 -4.88 -6.36 7.11
C ALA A 426 -3.74 -7.25 6.58
N THR A 427 -2.98 -6.77 5.60
CA THR A 427 -1.86 -7.54 5.03
C THR A 427 -0.52 -6.89 5.37
N ASN A 428 0.39 -7.65 5.99
CA ASN A 428 1.71 -7.21 6.45
C ASN A 428 1.62 -6.00 7.40
N MET A 429 0.61 -5.99 8.27
CA MET A 429 0.35 -4.87 9.18
C MET A 429 0.80 -5.17 10.59
N PHE A 430 0.53 -6.38 11.06
CA PHE A 430 0.80 -6.78 12.43
C PHE A 430 2.25 -7.26 12.62
N VAL A 431 3.01 -7.45 11.53
CA VAL A 431 4.45 -7.77 11.58
C VAL A 431 5.32 -6.74 12.30
N TYR A 432 4.83 -5.50 12.43
CA TYR A 432 5.55 -4.38 13.05
C TYR A 432 5.31 -4.25 14.56
N TYR A 433 4.57 -5.19 15.16
CA TYR A 433 4.10 -5.12 16.53
C TYR A 433 4.43 -6.39 17.31
N GLY A 434 4.62 -6.25 18.62
CA GLY A 434 4.80 -7.37 19.54
C GLY A 434 3.47 -8.07 19.83
N GLY A 435 3.52 -9.25 20.48
CA GLY A 435 2.32 -10.03 20.79
C GLY A 435 1.28 -9.28 21.65
N PHE A 436 1.72 -8.43 22.58
CA PHE A 436 0.82 -7.61 23.39
C PHE A 436 0.05 -6.60 22.54
N ASP A 437 0.76 -5.84 21.69
CA ASP A 437 0.16 -4.85 20.78
C ASP A 437 -0.76 -5.52 19.75
N GLN A 438 -0.37 -6.68 19.20
CA GLN A 438 -1.23 -7.48 18.32
C GLN A 438 -2.55 -7.86 19.01
N ALA A 439 -2.51 -8.20 20.30
CA ALA A 439 -3.71 -8.49 21.08
C ALA A 439 -4.55 -7.23 21.37
N LEU A 440 -3.93 -6.07 21.60
CA LEU A 440 -4.66 -4.79 21.68
C LEU A 440 -5.38 -4.47 20.36
N ALA A 441 -4.72 -4.70 19.22
CA ALA A 441 -5.34 -4.54 17.91
C ALA A 441 -6.56 -5.46 17.76
N MET A 442 -6.48 -6.72 18.20
CA MET A 442 -7.64 -7.63 18.21
C MET A 442 -8.80 -7.07 19.06
N SER A 443 -8.52 -6.49 20.22
CA SER A 443 -9.54 -5.85 21.07
C SER A 443 -10.16 -4.61 20.42
N ASN A 444 -9.40 -3.82 19.65
CA ASN A 444 -9.94 -2.68 18.91
C ASN A 444 -10.75 -3.10 17.67
N LEU A 445 -10.33 -4.17 16.98
CA LEU A 445 -10.96 -4.64 15.75
C LEU A 445 -12.26 -5.42 15.99
N ALA A 446 -12.36 -6.17 17.09
CA ALA A 446 -13.57 -6.92 17.40
C ALA A 446 -14.85 -6.06 17.45
N PRO A 447 -14.90 -4.89 18.13
CA PRO A 447 -16.07 -4.02 18.13
C PRO A 447 -16.24 -3.19 16.84
N MET A 448 -15.23 -3.16 15.97
CA MET A 448 -15.35 -2.55 14.63
C MET A 448 -16.06 -3.51 13.67
N LEU A 449 -15.86 -4.82 13.82
CA LEU A 449 -16.59 -5.82 13.04
C LEU A 449 -18.07 -5.87 13.45
N ARG A 450 -18.94 -6.16 12.47
CA ARG A 450 -20.30 -6.62 12.77
C ARG A 450 -20.25 -7.97 13.48
N THR A 451 -21.36 -8.37 14.10
CA THR A 451 -21.46 -9.68 14.78
C THR A 451 -21.02 -10.87 13.91
N SER A 452 -21.34 -10.87 12.61
CA SER A 452 -20.90 -11.89 11.64
C SER A 452 -19.69 -11.47 10.79
N GLY A 453 -19.03 -10.38 11.16
CA GLY A 453 -17.90 -9.82 10.44
C GLY A 453 -16.64 -10.67 10.56
N VAL A 454 -15.77 -10.58 9.55
CA VAL A 454 -14.52 -11.35 9.49
C VAL A 454 -13.33 -10.41 9.34
N LEU A 455 -12.25 -10.69 10.10
CA LEU A 455 -10.92 -10.14 9.85
C LEU A 455 -10.12 -11.16 9.02
N LEU A 456 -9.54 -10.73 7.90
CA LEU A 456 -8.56 -11.51 7.15
C LEU A 456 -7.19 -10.85 7.24
N THR A 457 -6.17 -11.61 7.63
CA THR A 457 -4.79 -11.11 7.68
C THR A 457 -3.79 -12.20 7.32
N ASN A 458 -2.66 -11.83 6.70
CA ASN A 458 -1.54 -12.75 6.49
C ASN A 458 -0.56 -12.80 7.68
N ASP A 459 -0.86 -12.08 8.75
CA ASP A 459 -0.13 -12.13 10.00
C ASP A 459 -0.80 -13.13 10.96
N VAL A 460 0.00 -13.91 11.69
CA VAL A 460 -0.56 -14.70 12.80
C VAL A 460 -0.65 -13.82 14.02
N LEU A 461 -1.87 -13.71 14.52
CA LEU A 461 -2.20 -13.00 15.73
C LEU A 461 -2.15 -13.97 16.92
N PRO A 462 -1.93 -13.47 18.15
CA PRO A 462 -1.93 -14.30 19.34
C PRO A 462 -3.27 -15.02 19.53
N GLU A 463 -3.22 -16.30 19.86
CA GLU A 463 -4.41 -17.09 20.15
C GLU A 463 -4.44 -17.44 21.64
N ARG A 464 -5.24 -16.69 22.42
CA ARG A 464 -5.49 -16.95 23.85
C ARG A 464 -7.01 -16.97 24.10
N PRO A 465 -7.52 -17.75 25.09
CA PRO A 465 -8.96 -17.89 25.33
C PRO A 465 -9.69 -16.57 25.62
N ASP A 466 -9.01 -15.62 26.26
CA ASP A 466 -9.57 -14.36 26.74
C ASP A 466 -9.55 -13.24 25.68
N LEU A 467 -8.97 -13.48 24.50
CA LEU A 467 -8.89 -12.48 23.44
C LEU A 467 -10.19 -12.40 22.63
N ALA A 468 -10.54 -11.19 22.21
CA ALA A 468 -11.83 -10.91 21.59
C ALA A 468 -12.05 -11.61 20.24
N LEU A 469 -10.98 -11.93 19.51
CA LEU A 469 -11.02 -12.62 18.22
C LEU A 469 -10.39 -14.01 18.34
N ARG A 470 -10.94 -14.98 17.59
CA ARG A 470 -10.36 -16.32 17.41
C ARG A 470 -10.18 -16.64 15.94
N ALA A 471 -9.16 -17.43 15.62
CA ALA A 471 -9.00 -17.97 14.28
C ALA A 471 -10.13 -18.97 13.98
N VAL A 472 -10.70 -18.88 12.79
CA VAL A 472 -11.80 -19.75 12.33
C VAL A 472 -11.47 -20.51 11.04
N GLY A 473 -10.34 -20.19 10.42
CA GLY A 473 -9.86 -20.87 9.22
C GLY A 473 -8.65 -20.16 8.62
N PHE A 474 -8.02 -20.78 7.63
CA PHE A 474 -6.94 -20.16 6.88
C PHE A 474 -6.89 -20.69 5.44
N SER A 475 -6.22 -19.95 4.57
CA SER A 475 -5.90 -20.38 3.21
C SER A 475 -4.44 -20.09 2.90
N GLU A 476 -3.75 -21.02 2.26
CA GLU A 476 -2.38 -20.85 1.78
C GLU A 476 -2.39 -20.68 0.26
N THR A 477 -1.67 -19.68 -0.23
CA THR A 477 -1.69 -19.30 -1.65
C THR A 477 -0.27 -19.12 -2.16
N PRO A 478 0.29 -20.09 -2.91
CA PRO A 478 1.56 -19.91 -3.60
C PRO A 478 1.42 -18.98 -4.79
N TYR A 479 2.37 -18.06 -4.95
CA TYR A 479 2.42 -17.11 -6.06
C TYR A 479 3.23 -17.67 -7.21
N SER A 480 4.39 -18.25 -6.91
CA SER A 480 5.30 -18.82 -7.90
C SER A 480 5.85 -20.17 -7.43
N PHE A 481 6.63 -20.81 -8.30
CA PHE A 481 7.37 -22.02 -7.97
C PHE A 481 8.67 -21.74 -7.19
N ARG A 482 8.95 -20.48 -6.80
CA ARG A 482 10.05 -20.17 -5.90
C ARG A 482 9.73 -20.65 -4.48
N PRO A 483 10.73 -21.14 -3.72
CA PRO A 483 10.52 -21.55 -2.35
C PRO A 483 9.98 -20.39 -1.49
N ASN A 484 8.92 -20.64 -0.72
CA ASN A 484 8.29 -19.70 0.20
C ASN A 484 7.74 -18.41 -0.45
N ASP A 485 7.39 -18.45 -1.74
CA ASP A 485 6.78 -17.31 -2.45
C ASP A 485 5.26 -17.45 -2.49
N GLY A 486 4.61 -16.94 -1.44
CA GLY A 486 3.17 -17.02 -1.23
C GLY A 486 2.77 -16.47 0.14
N ASP A 487 1.47 -16.35 0.37
CA ASP A 487 0.91 -15.92 1.65
C ASP A 487 -0.03 -16.97 2.24
N ARG A 488 -0.05 -17.03 3.57
CA ARG A 488 -1.12 -17.67 4.35
C ARG A 488 -2.01 -16.58 4.91
N ILE A 489 -3.29 -16.56 4.52
CA ILE A 489 -4.30 -15.66 5.08
C ILE A 489 -5.12 -16.42 6.13
N THR A 490 -5.17 -15.91 7.34
CA THR A 490 -5.98 -16.44 8.44
C THR A 490 -7.23 -15.59 8.62
N ALA A 491 -8.37 -16.25 8.80
CA ALA A 491 -9.65 -15.64 9.09
C ALA A 491 -9.91 -15.65 10.60
N TYR A 492 -10.32 -14.51 11.14
CA TYR A 492 -10.69 -14.33 12.55
C TYR A 492 -12.12 -13.79 12.66
N GLN A 493 -12.83 -14.25 13.70
CA GLN A 493 -14.16 -13.77 14.07
C GLN A 493 -14.21 -13.49 15.57
N SER A 494 -15.20 -12.71 15.99
CA SER A 494 -15.47 -12.49 17.41
C SER A 494 -15.69 -13.82 18.12
N ARG A 495 -15.11 -13.98 19.32
CA ARG A 495 -15.37 -15.12 20.19
C ARG A 495 -16.79 -15.10 20.75
N TRP A 496 -17.32 -13.90 20.95
CA TRP A 496 -18.51 -13.65 21.76
C TRP A 496 -19.76 -13.41 20.89
N SER A 497 -19.71 -13.80 19.61
CA SER A 497 -20.79 -13.63 18.63
C SER A 497 -21.75 -14.82 18.55
N GLN A 498 -22.09 -15.45 19.69
CA GLN A 498 -23.14 -16.48 19.77
C GLN A 498 -24.23 -16.08 20.75
#